data_AF-A0A3M1QW53-F1
#
_entry.id   AF-A0A3M1QW53-F1
#
_cell.length_a   1.000
_cell.length_b   1.000
_cell.length_c   1.000
_cell.angle_alpha   90.00
_cell.angle_beta   90.00
_cell.angle_gamma   90.00
#
_symmetry.space_group_name_H-M   'P 1'
#
loop_
_entity.id
_entity.type
_entity.pdbx_description
1 polymer ?
#
loop_
_entity_poly.entity_id
_entity_poly.type
_entity_poly.pdbx_seq_one_letter_code
_entity_poly.pdbx_strand_id
1 'polypeptide(L)'
;MALKEFKILSLMLVPNSGQYVVFLEEVGGARMVPIWIGLYEGNAILLHLQGEELPRPMTHDLLVNLTRVLGVEIERVVVNDLVDNTYYALIEANFEGQHLSIDARPSDSMAIAVRVGAPIYVHERVLEKGVAVMKPITEEELESFKEELKNIRPEDFLRGLGEEEGGEAGA
;
A
#
# COMPACT_ATOMS: atom_id res chain seq x y z
N MET A 1 -19.00 -1.31 -5.30
CA MET A 1 -18.11 -2.40 -4.83
C MET A 1 -17.60 -2.04 -3.45
N ALA A 2 -17.44 -3.00 -2.54
CA ALA A 2 -17.07 -2.72 -1.16
C ALA A 2 -15.63 -2.18 -1.05
N LEU A 3 -15.42 -1.27 -0.09
CA LEU A 3 -14.11 -0.81 0.35
C LEU A 3 -13.80 -1.47 1.69
N LYS A 4 -12.54 -1.85 1.87
CA LYS A 4 -12.03 -2.44 3.11
C LYS A 4 -10.90 -1.56 3.62
N GLU A 5 -10.90 -1.28 4.92
CA GLU A 5 -9.88 -0.45 5.55
C GLU A 5 -8.62 -1.27 5.79
N PHE A 6 -7.46 -0.67 5.53
CA PHE A 6 -6.15 -1.24 5.74
C PHE A 6 -5.26 -0.26 6.49
N LYS A 7 -4.23 -0.79 7.13
CA LYS A 7 -3.15 0.00 7.73
C LYS A 7 -1.79 -0.55 7.29
N ILE A 8 -0.79 0.31 7.29
CA ILE A 8 0.60 -0.12 7.06
C ILE A 8 1.07 -0.89 8.29
N LEU A 9 1.31 -2.19 8.12
CA LEU A 9 1.85 -3.06 9.18
C LEU A 9 3.37 -2.88 9.30
N SER A 10 4.08 -2.99 8.18
CA SER A 10 5.53 -2.86 8.14
C SER A 10 6.03 -2.53 6.73
N LEU A 11 7.25 -2.01 6.66
CA LEU A 11 8.02 -1.85 5.42
C LEU A 11 9.29 -2.68 5.53
N MET A 12 9.63 -3.39 4.47
CA MET A 12 10.88 -4.15 4.39
C MET A 12 11.68 -3.74 3.17
N LEU A 13 12.95 -3.41 3.36
CA LEU A 13 13.90 -3.22 2.27
C LEU A 13 14.29 -4.58 1.69
N VAL A 14 14.07 -4.77 0.39
CA VAL A 14 14.49 -5.97 -0.34
C VAL A 14 15.99 -5.83 -0.68
N PRO A 15 16.86 -6.74 -0.21
CA PRO A 15 18.29 -6.64 -0.45
C PRO A 15 18.63 -6.63 -1.94
N ASN A 16 19.59 -5.79 -2.33
CA ASN A 16 20.14 -5.72 -3.69
C ASN A 16 19.15 -5.38 -4.83
N SER A 17 17.86 -5.11 -4.54
CA SER A 17 16.88 -4.71 -5.54
C SER A 17 16.62 -3.19 -5.57
N GLY A 18 16.93 -2.49 -4.48
CA GLY A 18 16.57 -1.08 -4.33
C GLY A 18 15.06 -0.86 -4.25
N GLN A 19 14.32 -1.81 -3.67
CA GLN A 19 12.87 -1.73 -3.49
C GLN A 19 12.48 -1.99 -2.04
N TYR A 20 11.33 -1.45 -1.65
CA TYR A 20 10.64 -1.84 -0.42
C TYR A 20 9.42 -2.71 -0.74
N VAL A 21 9.06 -3.59 0.17
CA VAL A 21 7.71 -4.18 0.26
C VAL A 21 6.97 -3.50 1.40
N VAL A 22 5.84 -2.89 1.09
CA VAL A 22 4.89 -2.39 2.08
C VAL A 22 3.84 -3.46 2.34
N PHE A 23 3.69 -3.85 3.60
CA PHE A 23 2.67 -4.80 4.01
C PHE A 23 1.45 -4.04 4.52
N LEU A 24 0.35 -4.08 3.78
CA LEU A 24 -0.94 -3.55 4.22
C LEU A 24 -1.75 -4.65 4.91
N GLU A 25 -2.20 -4.40 6.13
CA GLU A 25 -3.03 -5.32 6.93
C GLU A 25 -4.47 -4.80 6.97
N GLU A 26 -5.44 -5.68 6.70
CA GLU A 26 -6.87 -5.37 6.81
C GLU A 26 -7.26 -5.09 8.26
N VAL A 27 -7.92 -3.96 8.50
CA VAL A 27 -8.41 -3.60 9.83
C VAL A 27 -9.62 -4.47 10.17
N GLY A 28 -9.50 -5.27 11.23
CA GLY A 28 -10.55 -6.19 11.67
C GLY A 28 -10.73 -7.42 10.77
N GLY A 29 -9.79 -7.66 9.84
CA GLY A 29 -9.77 -8.82 8.95
C GLY A 29 -8.51 -9.66 9.12
N ALA A 30 -8.43 -10.72 8.31
CA ALA A 30 -7.30 -11.65 8.29
C ALA A 30 -6.44 -11.49 7.03
N ARG A 31 -6.68 -10.48 6.20
CA ARG A 31 -5.98 -10.32 4.91
C ARG A 31 -4.80 -9.37 5.02
N MET A 32 -3.77 -9.67 4.24
CA MET A 32 -2.61 -8.83 4.05
C MET A 32 -2.31 -8.67 2.56
N VAL A 33 -1.89 -7.47 2.14
CA VAL A 33 -1.52 -7.17 0.75
C VAL A 33 -0.09 -6.62 0.73
N PRO A 34 0.89 -7.35 0.16
CA PRO A 34 2.22 -6.83 -0.09
C PRO A 34 2.24 -5.98 -1.37
N ILE A 35 2.82 -4.78 -1.29
CA ILE A 35 2.99 -3.86 -2.42
C ILE A 35 4.45 -3.46 -2.54
N TRP A 36 5.08 -3.78 -3.67
CA TRP A 36 6.44 -3.36 -3.97
C TRP A 36 6.47 -1.89 -4.42
N ILE A 37 7.38 -1.13 -3.85
CA ILE A 37 7.61 0.29 -4.17
C ILE A 37 9.11 0.57 -4.29
N GLY A 38 9.48 1.66 -4.95
CA GLY A 38 10.88 2.05 -5.09
C GLY A 38 11.53 2.46 -3.76
N LEU A 39 12.88 2.44 -3.74
CA LEU A 39 13.69 2.86 -2.60
C LEU A 39 13.31 4.23 -2.06
N TYR A 40 13.16 5.22 -2.95
CA TYR A 40 12.90 6.61 -2.57
C TYR A 40 11.51 6.79 -1.99
N GLU A 41 10.51 6.15 -2.59
CA GLU A 41 9.14 6.14 -2.09
C GLU A 41 9.04 5.48 -0.71
N GLY A 42 9.67 4.32 -0.54
CA GLY A 42 9.67 3.62 0.75
C GLY A 42 10.36 4.42 1.85
N ASN A 43 11.49 5.06 1.55
CA ASN A 43 12.15 5.96 2.50
C ASN A 43 11.25 7.14 2.90
N ALA A 44 10.50 7.73 1.95
CA ALA A 44 9.60 8.85 2.24
C ALA A 44 8.43 8.48 3.17
N ILE A 45 8.00 7.20 3.15
CA ILE A 45 7.01 6.65 4.08
C ILE A 45 7.67 6.32 5.43
N LEU A 46 8.79 5.60 5.39
CA LEU A 46 9.47 5.07 6.58
C LEU A 46 9.92 6.18 7.54
N LEU A 47 10.56 7.24 7.03
CA LEU A 47 11.01 8.37 7.85
C LEU A 47 9.86 9.00 8.63
N HIS A 48 8.69 9.13 7.99
CA HIS A 48 7.51 9.69 8.65
C HIS A 48 6.93 8.74 9.69
N LEU A 49 6.86 7.44 9.40
CA LEU A 49 6.40 6.43 10.36
C LEU A 49 7.31 6.32 11.59
N GLN A 50 8.60 6.60 11.43
CA GLN A 50 9.57 6.66 12.53
C GLN A 50 9.46 7.94 13.37
N GLY A 51 8.63 8.91 12.95
CA GLY A 51 8.49 10.19 13.61
C GLY A 51 9.72 11.08 13.48
N GLU A 52 10.56 10.88 12.45
CA GLU A 52 11.72 11.74 12.23
C GLU A 52 11.30 13.11 11.71
N GLU A 53 11.60 14.15 12.49
CA GLU A 53 11.42 15.54 12.07
C GLU A 53 12.65 16.04 11.31
N LEU A 54 12.48 16.26 10.01
CA LEU A 54 13.52 16.84 9.17
C LEU A 54 13.50 18.38 9.26
N PRO A 55 14.67 19.05 9.16
CA PRO A 55 14.76 20.51 9.27
C PRO A 55 14.05 21.27 8.13
N ARG A 56 13.78 20.59 7.01
CA ARG A 56 13.08 21.12 5.84
C ARG A 56 12.05 20.10 5.35
N PRO A 57 10.90 20.56 4.82
CA PRO A 57 9.86 19.67 4.30
C PRO A 57 10.38 18.87 3.10
N MET A 58 10.04 17.58 3.05
CA MET A 58 10.19 16.75 1.86
C MET A 58 9.08 17.01 0.86
N THR A 59 9.13 16.35 -0.31
CA THR A 59 8.15 16.50 -1.38
C THR A 59 6.70 16.27 -0.91
N HIS A 60 6.44 15.19 -0.18
CA HIS A 60 5.09 14.90 0.31
C HIS A 60 4.65 15.87 1.41
N ASP A 61 5.58 16.41 2.22
CA ASP A 61 5.26 17.48 3.18
C ASP A 61 4.89 18.77 2.46
N LEU A 62 5.61 19.12 1.38
CA LEU A 62 5.28 20.26 0.53
C LEU A 62 3.88 20.11 -0.09
N LEU A 63 3.53 18.92 -0.59
CA LEU A 63 2.20 18.64 -1.15
C LEU A 63 1.09 18.80 -0.09
N VAL A 64 1.26 18.21 1.11
CA VAL A 64 0.31 18.37 2.21
C VAL A 64 0.18 19.83 2.65
N ASN A 65 1.29 20.58 2.69
CA ASN A 65 1.23 22.02 2.99
C ASN A 65 0.47 22.80 1.92
N LEU A 66 0.63 22.43 0.65
CA LEU A 66 -0.13 23.04 -0.44
C LEU A 66 -1.63 22.77 -0.29
N THR A 67 -2.05 21.52 0.00
CA THR A 67 -3.48 21.21 0.19
C THR A 67 -4.06 22.00 1.36
N ARG A 68 -3.32 22.12 2.48
CA ARG A 68 -3.72 22.93 3.63
C ARG A 68 -3.91 24.40 3.30
N VAL A 69 -2.96 25.02 2.57
CA VAL A 69 -3.06 26.42 2.15
C VAL A 69 -4.21 26.66 1.20
N LEU A 70 -4.49 25.70 0.32
CA LEU A 70 -5.60 25.75 -0.63
C LEU A 70 -6.96 25.38 -0.01
N GLY A 71 -7.02 24.96 1.26
CA GLY A 71 -8.26 24.53 1.89
C GLY A 71 -8.79 23.18 1.38
N VAL A 72 -7.92 22.33 0.84
CA VAL A 72 -8.25 20.98 0.39
C VAL A 72 -8.00 19.99 1.53
N GLU A 73 -9.05 19.30 1.96
CA GLU A 73 -9.01 18.28 3.01
C GLU A 73 -8.83 16.90 2.38
N ILE A 74 -7.79 16.16 2.74
CA ILE A 74 -7.59 14.79 2.25
C ILE A 74 -8.41 13.86 3.15
N GLU A 75 -9.44 13.24 2.58
CA GLU A 75 -10.41 12.43 3.32
C GLU A 75 -9.92 10.99 3.50
N ARG A 76 -9.36 10.40 2.44
CA ARG A 76 -8.84 9.02 2.43
C ARG A 76 -7.99 8.76 1.20
N VAL A 77 -7.30 7.62 1.21
CA VAL A 77 -6.70 7.07 -0.01
C VAL A 77 -7.27 5.70 -0.32
N VAL A 78 -7.38 5.38 -1.60
CA VAL A 78 -8.02 4.14 -2.06
C VAL A 78 -7.13 3.46 -3.08
N VAL A 79 -6.59 2.27 -2.76
CA VAL A 79 -6.00 1.39 -3.78
C VAL A 79 -7.15 0.77 -4.56
N ASN A 80 -7.37 1.28 -5.78
CA ASN A 80 -8.63 1.10 -6.49
C ASN A 80 -8.58 0.09 -7.63
N ASP A 81 -7.43 -0.19 -8.23
CA ASP A 81 -7.33 -1.20 -9.29
C ASP A 81 -5.98 -1.93 -9.29
N LEU A 82 -5.96 -3.06 -10.00
CA LEU A 82 -4.76 -3.82 -10.35
C LEU A 82 -4.88 -4.19 -11.82
N VAL A 83 -3.94 -3.71 -12.63
CA VAL A 83 -3.87 -3.95 -14.08
C VAL A 83 -2.43 -4.30 -14.43
N ASP A 84 -2.21 -5.43 -15.11
CA ASP A 84 -0.87 -5.89 -15.53
C ASP A 84 0.17 -5.80 -14.39
N ASN A 85 -0.17 -6.36 -13.22
CA ASN A 85 0.66 -6.33 -12.00
C ASN A 85 0.97 -4.94 -11.44
N THR A 86 0.28 -3.90 -11.90
CA THR A 86 0.44 -2.51 -11.46
C THR A 86 -0.76 -2.07 -10.65
N TYR A 87 -0.53 -1.74 -9.38
CA TYR A 87 -1.56 -1.19 -8.50
C TYR A 87 -1.81 0.29 -8.81
N TYR A 88 -3.07 0.69 -8.81
CA TYR A 88 -3.54 2.06 -8.98
C TYR A 88 -4.15 2.55 -7.67
N ALA A 89 -4.03 3.85 -7.40
CA ALA A 89 -4.66 4.46 -6.25
C ALA A 89 -5.30 5.83 -6.57
N LEU A 90 -6.25 6.20 -5.74
CA LEU A 90 -6.88 7.52 -5.73
C LEU A 90 -6.62 8.17 -4.37
N ILE A 91 -6.27 9.45 -4.39
CA ILE A 91 -6.38 10.33 -3.22
C ILE A 91 -7.75 11.00 -3.32
N GLU A 92 -8.61 10.70 -2.36
CA GLU A 92 -9.94 11.30 -2.27
C GLU A 92 -9.90 12.46 -1.28
N ALA A 93 -10.42 13.60 -1.70
CA ALA A 93 -10.32 14.85 -0.97
C ALA A 93 -11.60 15.69 -1.09
N ASN A 94 -11.77 16.65 -0.19
CA ASN A 94 -12.83 17.64 -0.19
C ASN A 94 -12.27 19.02 -0.50
N PHE A 95 -12.95 19.78 -1.35
CA PHE A 95 -12.69 21.20 -1.55
C PHE A 95 -14.03 21.94 -1.66
N GLU A 96 -14.32 22.80 -0.68
CA GLU A 96 -15.56 23.59 -0.64
C GLU A 96 -16.84 22.74 -0.80
N GLY A 97 -16.86 21.53 -0.22
CA GLY A 97 -17.97 20.59 -0.31
C GLY A 97 -18.02 19.79 -1.61
N GLN A 98 -17.06 19.99 -2.52
CA GLN A 98 -16.89 19.17 -3.72
C GLN A 98 -15.92 18.02 -3.43
N HIS A 99 -16.33 16.82 -3.81
CA HIS A 99 -15.47 15.65 -3.75
C HIS A 99 -14.51 15.65 -4.94
N LEU A 100 -13.22 15.55 -4.65
CA LEU A 100 -12.12 15.47 -5.59
C LEU A 100 -11.53 14.06 -5.56
N SER A 101 -11.21 13.54 -6.75
CA SER A 101 -10.52 12.28 -6.89
C SER A 101 -9.27 12.50 -7.74
N ILE A 102 -8.10 12.23 -7.15
CA ILE A 102 -6.80 12.50 -7.75
C ILE A 102 -6.10 11.17 -8.00
N ASP A 103 -5.78 10.89 -9.27
CA ASP A 103 -5.01 9.71 -9.66
C ASP A 103 -3.60 9.78 -9.06
N ALA A 104 -3.18 8.68 -8.44
CA ALA A 104 -1.90 8.59 -7.76
C ALA A 104 -1.37 7.14 -7.75
N ARG A 105 -0.05 7.01 -7.63
CA ARG A 105 0.56 5.71 -7.32
C ARG A 105 0.25 5.36 -5.85
N PRO A 106 0.06 4.08 -5.51
CA PRO A 106 -0.14 3.66 -4.11
C PRO A 106 0.96 4.16 -3.17
N SER A 107 2.20 4.21 -3.63
CA SER A 107 3.33 4.75 -2.86
C SER A 107 3.15 6.21 -2.45
N ASP A 108 2.69 7.07 -3.37
CA ASP A 108 2.47 8.48 -3.10
C ASP A 108 1.23 8.66 -2.21
N SER A 109 0.17 7.92 -2.50
CA SER A 109 -1.04 7.89 -1.66
C SER A 109 -0.73 7.51 -0.22
N MET A 110 0.06 6.44 0.01
CA MET A 110 0.47 6.02 1.35
C MET A 110 1.36 7.07 2.02
N ALA A 111 2.31 7.67 1.30
CA ALA A 111 3.16 8.72 1.83
C ALA A 111 2.39 9.97 2.26
N ILE A 112 1.31 10.31 1.56
CA ILE A 112 0.38 11.38 1.94
C ILE A 112 -0.49 10.95 3.13
N ALA A 113 -1.06 9.75 3.09
CA ALA A 113 -1.94 9.23 4.12
C ALA A 113 -1.28 9.21 5.50
N VAL A 114 -0.02 8.74 5.60
CA VAL A 114 0.71 8.73 6.87
C VAL A 114 0.95 10.13 7.44
N ARG A 115 1.10 11.15 6.57
CA ARG A 115 1.36 12.55 6.97
C ARG A 115 0.14 13.29 7.48
N VAL A 116 -1.03 12.95 6.95
CA VAL A 116 -2.30 13.60 7.32
C VAL A 116 -3.15 12.74 8.26
N GLY A 117 -2.73 11.50 8.54
CA GLY A 117 -3.51 10.53 9.30
C GLY A 117 -4.77 10.06 8.58
N ALA A 118 -4.79 10.12 7.24
CA ALA A 118 -5.95 9.68 6.47
C ALA A 118 -6.02 8.15 6.41
N PRO A 119 -7.23 7.56 6.47
CA PRO A 119 -7.42 6.13 6.36
C PRO A 119 -7.06 5.62 4.94
N ILE A 120 -6.51 4.42 4.89
CA ILE A 120 -6.17 3.71 3.65
C ILE A 120 -7.24 2.66 3.40
N TYR A 121 -7.82 2.68 2.20
CA TYR A 121 -8.78 1.67 1.77
C TYR A 121 -8.26 0.90 0.57
N VAL A 122 -8.73 -0.34 0.43
CA VAL A 122 -8.52 -1.16 -0.74
C VAL A 122 -9.89 -1.62 -1.25
N HIS A 123 -10.09 -1.54 -2.56
CA HIS A 123 -11.30 -2.06 -3.18
C HIS A 123 -11.31 -3.59 -3.16
N GLU A 124 -12.46 -4.20 -2.88
CA GLU A 124 -12.60 -5.67 -2.84
C GLU A 124 -12.11 -6.34 -4.13
N ARG A 125 -12.39 -5.74 -5.30
CA ARG A 125 -11.90 -6.24 -6.61
C ARG A 125 -10.37 -6.29 -6.71
N VAL A 126 -9.66 -5.42 -5.99
CA VAL A 126 -8.19 -5.43 -5.94
C VAL A 126 -7.72 -6.61 -5.08
N LEU A 127 -8.48 -6.96 -4.04
CA LEU A 127 -8.22 -8.14 -3.22
C LEU A 127 -8.56 -9.44 -3.97
N GLU A 128 -9.57 -9.41 -4.84
CA GLU A 128 -9.96 -10.55 -5.70
C GLU A 128 -8.98 -10.76 -6.87
N LYS A 129 -8.49 -9.67 -7.50
CA LYS A 129 -7.52 -9.73 -8.59
C LYS A 129 -6.07 -9.88 -8.10
N GLY A 130 -5.80 -9.27 -6.96
CA GLY A 130 -4.48 -9.19 -6.38
C GLY A 130 -4.23 -10.31 -5.40
N VAL A 131 -3.03 -10.31 -4.87
CA VAL A 131 -2.61 -11.29 -3.90
C VAL A 131 -2.90 -10.77 -2.50
N ALA A 132 -4.15 -10.94 -2.07
CA ALA A 132 -4.47 -10.87 -0.65
C ALA A 132 -4.08 -12.21 -0.01
N VAL A 133 -2.97 -12.25 0.72
CA VAL A 133 -2.59 -13.44 1.48
C VAL A 133 -3.29 -13.45 2.84
N MET A 134 -3.51 -14.64 3.38
CA MET A 134 -3.89 -14.77 4.78
C MET A 134 -2.74 -14.26 5.63
N LYS A 135 -3.08 -13.41 6.59
CA LYS A 135 -2.14 -12.88 7.57
C LYS A 135 -1.53 -14.07 8.33
N PRO A 136 -0.20 -14.15 8.41
CA PRO A 136 0.48 -15.04 9.33
C PRO A 136 -0.09 -14.91 10.75
N ILE A 137 -0.45 -16.04 11.35
CA ILE A 137 -1.13 -16.10 12.65
C ILE A 137 -0.09 -15.93 13.77
N THR A 138 1.17 -16.28 13.49
CA THR A 138 2.32 -16.14 14.39
C THR A 138 3.38 -15.18 13.84
N GLU A 139 4.21 -14.64 14.73
CA GLU A 139 5.35 -13.79 14.35
C GLU A 139 6.40 -14.59 13.54
N GLU A 140 6.55 -15.89 13.83
CA GLU A 140 7.48 -16.77 13.11
C GLU A 140 7.03 -17.01 11.67
N GLU A 141 5.74 -17.27 11.44
CA GLU A 141 5.16 -17.34 10.10
C GLU A 141 5.31 -16.01 9.36
N LEU A 142 5.16 -14.87 10.06
CA LEU A 142 5.33 -13.56 9.47
C LEU A 142 6.77 -13.34 9.00
N GLU A 143 7.75 -13.72 9.83
CA GLU A 143 9.16 -13.57 9.47
C GLU A 143 9.56 -14.53 8.35
N SER A 144 9.07 -15.78 8.34
CA SER A 144 9.29 -16.71 7.23
C SER A 144 8.74 -16.17 5.91
N PHE A 145 7.49 -15.70 5.93
CA PHE A 145 6.85 -15.11 4.74
C PHE A 145 7.63 -13.89 4.24
N LYS A 146 8.11 -13.06 5.17
CA LYS A 146 8.97 -11.92 4.88
C LYS A 146 10.29 -12.33 4.21
N GLU A 147 10.95 -13.39 4.70
CA GLU A 147 12.20 -13.90 4.10
C GLU A 147 11.98 -14.45 2.68
N GLU A 148 10.87 -15.14 2.44
CA GLU A 148 10.51 -15.65 1.11
C GLU A 148 10.41 -14.51 0.09
N LEU A 149 9.74 -13.42 0.46
CA LEU A 149 9.54 -12.26 -0.41
C LEU A 149 10.83 -11.53 -0.78
N LYS A 150 11.92 -11.67 -0.02
CA LYS A 150 13.20 -11.03 -0.36
C LYS A 150 13.80 -11.57 -1.67
N ASN A 151 13.44 -12.78 -2.05
CA ASN A 151 14.01 -13.45 -3.22
C ASN A 151 13.01 -13.55 -4.39
N ILE A 152 11.79 -13.05 -4.22
CA ILE A 152 10.72 -13.15 -5.21
C ILE A 152 10.52 -11.80 -5.90
N ARG A 153 10.40 -11.81 -7.23
CA ARG A 153 10.03 -10.61 -8.00
C ARG A 153 8.53 -10.36 -7.87
N PRO A 154 8.08 -9.08 -7.91
CA PRO A 154 6.65 -8.76 -7.78
C PRO A 154 5.77 -9.54 -8.77
N GLU A 155 6.21 -9.64 -10.02
CA GLU A 155 5.49 -10.36 -11.08
C GLU A 155 5.39 -11.87 -10.80
N ASP A 156 6.45 -12.48 -10.26
CA ASP A 156 6.46 -13.91 -9.95
C ASP A 156 5.59 -14.21 -8.73
N PHE A 157 5.58 -13.31 -7.73
CA PHE A 157 4.70 -13.42 -6.58
C PHE A 157 3.23 -13.34 -6.97
N LEU A 158 2.88 -12.38 -7.83
CA LEU A 158 1.52 -12.21 -8.35
C LEU A 158 1.08 -13.38 -9.24
N ARG A 159 2.01 -14.04 -9.92
CA ARG A 159 1.74 -15.21 -10.78
C ARG A 159 1.65 -16.53 -10.01
N GLY A 160 2.53 -16.76 -9.03
CA GLY A 160 2.67 -18.05 -8.34
C GLY A 160 1.42 -18.53 -7.58
N LEU A 161 0.57 -17.61 -7.15
CA LEU A 161 -0.67 -17.94 -6.42
C LEU A 161 -1.87 -18.16 -7.34
N GLY A 162 -1.79 -17.76 -8.61
CA GLY A 162 -2.81 -18.12 -9.61
C GLY A 162 -2.71 -19.58 -10.08
N GLU A 163 -1.56 -20.23 -9.85
CA GLU A 163 -1.35 -21.64 -10.23
C GLU A 163 -1.77 -22.62 -9.11
N GLU A 164 -1.82 -22.20 -7.83
CA GLU A 164 -2.29 -23.05 -6.72
C GLU A 164 -3.82 -23.29 -6.73
N GLU A 165 -4.63 -22.38 -7.29
CA GLU A 165 -6.08 -22.62 -7.44
C GLU A 165 -6.45 -23.49 -8.68
N GLY A 166 -5.49 -23.81 -9.55
CA GLY A 166 -5.72 -24.60 -10.78
C GLY A 166 -5.47 -26.11 -10.63
N GLY A 167 -5.04 -26.55 -9.44
CA GLY A 167 -4.39 -27.84 -9.24
C GLY A 167 -5.20 -28.91 -8.51
N GLU A 168 -6.52 -29.03 -8.68
CA GLU A 168 -7.25 -30.26 -8.33
C GLU A 168 -8.68 -30.29 -8.95
N ALA A 169 -8.75 -30.51 -10.27
CA ALA A 169 -9.98 -30.98 -10.92
C ALA A 169 -9.60 -31.84 -12.13
N GLY A 170 -9.15 -33.07 -11.87
CA GLY A 170 -8.73 -33.97 -12.93
C GLY A 170 -8.24 -35.33 -12.47
N ALA A 171 -9.08 -36.09 -11.77
CA ALA A 171 -9.04 -37.55 -11.72
C ALA A 171 -10.43 -38.12 -11.38
#